data_AF-A0A7Y5GHQ2-F1
#
_entry.id   AF-A0A7Y5GHQ2-F1
#
_cell.length_a   1.000
_cell.length_b   1.000
_cell.length_c   1.000
_cell.angle_alpha   90.00
_cell.angle_beta   90.00
_cell.angle_gamma   90.00
#
_symmetry.space_group_name_H-M   'P 1'
#
loop_
_entity.id
_entity.type
_entity.pdbx_description
1 polymer ?
#
loop_
_entity_poly.entity_id
_entity_poly.type
_entity_poly.pdbx_seq_one_letter_code
_entity_poly.pdbx_strand_id
1 'polypeptide(L)'
;MLSHSSVPLREYVDGIVQFRPAQSDLKIRELAEADPNWVDTAREVFRHWMLRDPEGFARTTDAALSESPKSTRRHMSDTLLLKNDLLLVPLCHPGIFTLEAALQLAKAYLTQEPLLDIRLTRVSWANVSRGGRPTGADFSVRCLEIVEKISDCKRLNVVLRKYLGSPNGAVRAKAALLLSKAFSDSKLLAGHFFSEPDPRVRANILEGLWEASPDPEIAHLYWTGVRDIHQRVVGNALVGLCRIGDKRALDVIRRMAADGSPAFRATAAWAMGESGDPDFRDVLMSMRSDAVPAVRCSALRALVKIRKQTNRPSETAPVA
;
A
#
# COMPACT_ATOMS: atom_id res chain seq x y z
N MET A 1 -4.89 50.55 -31.38
CA MET A 1 -3.63 49.76 -31.31
C MET A 1 -3.14 49.80 -29.88
N LEU A 2 -3.55 48.83 -29.06
CA LEU A 2 -2.97 48.61 -27.74
C LEU A 2 -2.15 47.33 -27.86
N SER A 3 -0.83 47.48 -27.83
CA SER A 3 0.14 46.40 -27.95
C SER A 3 -0.01 45.42 -26.79
N HIS A 4 -0.57 44.24 -27.06
CA HIS A 4 -0.41 43.09 -26.19
C HIS A 4 1.07 42.67 -26.22
N SER A 5 1.78 43.13 -25.20
CA SER A 5 3.12 42.64 -24.85
C SER A 5 3.00 41.19 -24.38
N SER A 6 3.04 40.26 -25.33
CA SER A 6 3.25 38.84 -25.06
C SER A 6 4.69 38.65 -24.58
N VAL A 7 4.92 38.77 -23.27
CA VAL A 7 6.16 38.26 -22.67
C VAL A 7 6.15 36.74 -22.91
N PRO A 8 7.19 36.16 -23.55
CA PRO A 8 7.17 34.77 -23.99
C PRO A 8 7.01 33.84 -22.79
N LEU A 9 6.11 32.85 -22.88
CA LEU A 9 5.85 31.80 -21.87
C LEU A 9 7.13 31.25 -21.20
N ARG A 10 8.26 31.22 -21.91
CA ARG A 10 9.57 30.79 -21.42
C ARG A 10 10.14 31.66 -20.31
N GLU A 11 10.13 32.99 -20.46
CA GLU A 11 10.69 33.90 -19.45
C GLU A 11 9.86 33.89 -18.15
N TYR A 12 8.55 33.64 -18.24
CA TYR A 12 7.68 33.47 -17.08
C TYR A 12 7.90 32.16 -16.34
N VAL A 13 8.05 31.04 -17.07
CA VAL A 13 8.36 29.73 -16.48
C VAL A 13 9.74 29.77 -15.82
N ASP A 14 10.74 30.37 -16.48
CA ASP A 14 12.09 30.52 -15.93
C ASP A 14 12.11 31.42 -14.68
N GLY A 15 11.27 32.45 -14.63
CA GLY A 15 11.06 33.27 -13.44
C GLY A 15 10.47 32.47 -12.28
N ILE A 16 9.39 31.72 -12.51
CA ILE A 16 8.69 30.92 -11.48
C ILE A 16 9.59 29.81 -10.93
N VAL A 17 10.41 29.19 -11.79
CA VAL A 17 11.36 28.14 -11.41
C VAL A 17 12.37 28.64 -10.37
N GLN A 18 12.72 29.93 -10.33
CA GLN A 18 13.73 30.47 -9.40
C GLN A 18 13.21 30.81 -7.99
N PHE A 19 11.90 30.73 -7.72
CA PHE A 19 11.31 31.26 -6.48
C PHE A 19 11.23 30.24 -5.33
N ARG A 20 11.34 30.75 -4.09
CA ARG A 20 11.05 30.00 -2.87
C ARG A 20 9.53 29.77 -2.72
N PRO A 21 9.07 28.71 -2.02
CA PRO A 21 7.65 28.33 -1.90
C PRO A 21 6.67 29.45 -1.47
N ALA A 22 7.14 30.45 -0.71
CA ALA A 22 6.32 31.58 -0.27
C ALA A 22 6.05 32.64 -1.38
N GLN A 23 6.86 32.68 -2.44
CA GLN A 23 6.74 33.63 -3.55
C GLN A 23 5.91 33.05 -4.71
N SER A 24 5.77 31.72 -4.80
CA SER A 24 4.92 31.03 -5.76
C SER A 24 3.42 31.31 -5.53
N ASP A 25 2.96 31.37 -4.28
CA ASP A 25 1.55 31.62 -3.95
C ASP A 25 1.02 32.97 -4.47
N LEU A 26 1.84 34.03 -4.38
CA LEU A 26 1.47 35.37 -4.82
C LEU A 26 1.40 35.45 -6.36
N LYS A 27 2.36 34.81 -7.04
CA LYS A 27 2.46 34.83 -8.50
C LYS A 27 1.39 33.98 -9.19
N ILE A 28 1.04 32.82 -8.63
CA ILE A 28 -0.02 31.98 -9.18
C ILE A 28 -1.40 32.66 -8.98
N ARG A 29 -1.57 33.44 -7.88
CA ARG A 29 -2.73 34.32 -7.70
C ARG A 29 -2.80 35.43 -8.75
N GLU A 30 -1.71 36.17 -8.97
CA GLU A 30 -1.62 37.19 -10.03
C GLU A 30 -1.91 36.58 -11.42
N LEU A 31 -1.47 35.36 -11.69
CA LEU A 31 -1.71 34.63 -12.94
C LEU A 31 -3.19 34.22 -13.12
N ALA A 32 -3.84 33.76 -12.05
CA ALA A 32 -5.25 33.36 -12.09
C ALA A 32 -6.19 34.55 -12.34
N GLU A 33 -5.78 35.76 -11.93
CA GLU A 33 -6.53 37.00 -12.15
C GLU A 33 -6.31 37.61 -13.54
N ALA A 34 -5.21 37.28 -14.23
CA ALA A 34 -4.78 37.94 -15.48
C ALA A 34 -5.03 37.13 -16.78
N ASP A 35 -5.22 35.81 -16.72
CA ASP A 35 -5.28 34.94 -17.92
C ASP A 35 -6.50 33.99 -17.91
N PRO A 36 -7.39 34.02 -18.91
CA PRO A 36 -8.46 33.03 -19.07
C PRO A 36 -7.98 31.57 -19.19
N ASN A 37 -6.73 31.35 -19.63
CA ASN A 37 -6.07 30.05 -19.76
C ASN A 37 -5.10 29.74 -18.60
N TRP A 38 -5.23 30.44 -17.46
CA TRP A 38 -4.35 30.28 -16.29
C TRP A 38 -4.20 28.83 -15.83
N VAL A 39 -5.19 27.96 -16.08
CA VAL A 39 -5.16 26.54 -15.73
C VAL A 39 -4.01 25.81 -16.41
N ASP A 40 -3.74 26.04 -17.70
CA ASP A 40 -2.66 25.35 -18.42
C ASP A 40 -1.28 25.85 -17.98
N THR A 41 -1.15 27.16 -17.78
CA THR A 41 0.06 27.77 -17.23
C THR A 41 0.34 27.25 -15.81
N ALA A 42 -0.69 27.19 -14.96
CA ALA A 42 -0.57 26.67 -13.61
C ALA A 42 -0.25 25.17 -13.58
N ARG A 43 -0.77 24.36 -14.52
CA ARG A 43 -0.39 22.94 -14.66
C ARG A 43 1.11 22.78 -14.86
N GLU A 44 1.70 23.58 -15.74
CA GLU A 44 3.12 23.47 -16.06
C GLU A 44 4.02 23.93 -14.91
N VAL A 45 3.64 25.01 -14.23
CA VAL A 45 4.28 25.48 -13.00
C VAL A 45 4.25 24.42 -11.91
N PHE A 46 3.08 23.80 -11.68
CA PHE A 46 2.93 22.75 -10.67
C PHE A 46 3.79 21.53 -11.01
N ARG A 47 3.83 21.09 -12.28
CA ARG A 47 4.72 20.00 -12.71
C ARG A 47 6.18 20.32 -12.43
N HIS A 48 6.64 21.53 -12.79
CA HIS A 48 8.01 21.94 -12.54
C HIS A 48 8.33 21.99 -11.04
N TRP A 49 7.44 22.53 -10.22
CA TRP A 49 7.63 22.57 -8.78
C TRP A 49 7.67 21.17 -8.17
N MET A 50 6.72 20.30 -8.54
CA MET A 50 6.68 18.90 -8.10
C MET A 50 7.95 18.13 -8.44
N LEU A 51 8.56 18.40 -9.59
CA LEU A 51 9.81 17.75 -10.00
C LEU A 51 11.04 18.30 -9.24
N ARG A 52 11.02 19.59 -8.87
CA ARG A 52 12.16 20.26 -8.22
C ARG A 52 12.15 20.12 -6.70
N ASP A 53 10.99 20.20 -6.07
CA ASP A 53 10.81 20.11 -4.62
C ASP A 53 9.49 19.37 -4.28
N PRO A 54 9.47 18.04 -4.42
CA PRO A 54 8.26 17.26 -4.16
C PRO A 54 7.78 17.35 -2.71
N GLU A 55 8.69 17.40 -1.73
CA GLU A 55 8.28 17.47 -0.33
C GLU A 55 7.72 18.84 0.04
N GLY A 56 8.33 19.93 -0.43
CA GLY A 56 7.78 21.28 -0.25
C GLY A 56 6.45 21.44 -0.95
N PHE A 57 6.30 20.86 -2.15
CA PHE A 57 5.03 20.77 -2.85
C PHE A 57 3.98 20.04 -2.02
N ALA A 58 4.31 18.88 -1.46
CA ALA A 58 3.39 18.08 -0.65
C ALA A 58 2.94 18.81 0.62
N ARG A 59 3.89 19.40 1.36
CA ARG A 59 3.59 20.18 2.58
C ARG A 59 2.72 21.40 2.29
N THR A 60 3.02 22.13 1.23
CA THR A 60 2.27 23.35 0.87
C THR A 60 0.87 23.01 0.37
N THR A 61 0.74 21.93 -0.40
CA THR A 61 -0.55 21.42 -0.84
C THR A 61 -1.40 20.95 0.34
N ASP A 62 -0.85 20.18 1.27
CA ASP A 62 -1.58 19.72 2.47
C ASP A 62 -2.06 20.90 3.34
N ALA A 63 -1.21 21.90 3.53
CA ALA A 63 -1.57 23.14 4.20
C ALA A 63 -2.72 23.86 3.47
N ALA A 64 -2.65 23.96 2.13
CA ALA A 64 -3.70 24.56 1.32
C ALA A 64 -5.03 23.80 1.43
N LEU A 65 -5.01 22.47 1.39
CA LEU A 65 -6.21 21.62 1.51
C LEU A 65 -6.82 21.72 2.93
N SER A 66 -6.05 22.13 3.92
CA SER A 66 -6.53 22.34 5.30
C SER A 66 -7.18 23.72 5.53
N GLU A 67 -7.07 24.64 4.57
CA GLU A 67 -7.67 25.97 4.68
C GLU A 67 -9.19 25.97 4.44
N SER A 68 -9.84 27.07 4.86
CA SER A 68 -11.26 27.31 4.59
C SER A 68 -11.57 27.21 3.08
N PRO A 69 -12.71 26.61 2.68
CA PRO A 69 -13.14 26.50 1.29
C PRO A 69 -13.21 27.82 0.52
N LYS A 70 -13.34 28.96 1.24
CA LYS A 70 -13.38 30.30 0.66
C LYS A 70 -12.00 30.91 0.40
N SER A 71 -10.92 30.28 0.89
CA SER A 71 -9.58 30.79 0.65
C SER A 71 -9.19 30.56 -0.82
N THR A 72 -8.50 31.54 -1.41
CA THR A 72 -8.04 31.43 -2.80
C THR A 72 -7.06 30.26 -2.97
N ARG A 73 -6.21 30.01 -1.97
CA ARG A 73 -5.25 28.90 -1.98
C ARG A 73 -5.96 27.55 -2.02
N ARG A 74 -7.05 27.39 -1.25
CA ARG A 74 -7.92 26.22 -1.32
C ARG A 74 -8.61 26.09 -2.67
N HIS A 75 -9.20 27.18 -3.18
CA HIS A 75 -9.89 27.17 -4.48
C HIS A 75 -8.97 26.78 -5.65
N MET A 76 -7.73 27.26 -5.64
CA MET A 76 -6.72 26.94 -6.66
C MET A 76 -6.26 25.49 -6.56
N SER A 77 -6.03 25.01 -5.33
CA SER A 77 -5.70 23.59 -5.08
C SER A 77 -6.82 22.68 -5.57
N ASP A 78 -8.08 23.04 -5.29
CA ASP A 78 -9.23 22.25 -5.72
C ASP A 78 -9.35 22.25 -7.26
N THR A 79 -9.15 23.39 -7.90
CA THR A 79 -9.28 23.51 -9.36
C THR A 79 -8.16 22.77 -10.09
N LEU A 80 -6.91 22.87 -9.64
CA LEU A 80 -5.77 22.28 -10.34
C LEU A 80 -5.57 20.81 -9.98
N LEU A 81 -5.77 20.43 -8.73
CA LEU A 81 -5.44 19.09 -8.24
C LEU A 81 -6.65 18.17 -8.33
N LEU A 82 -7.86 18.62 -7.93
CA LEU A 82 -9.06 17.76 -7.92
C LEU A 82 -9.69 17.59 -9.29
N LYS A 83 -9.89 18.72 -9.98
CA LYS A 83 -10.66 18.74 -11.23
C LYS A 83 -9.84 18.32 -12.44
N ASN A 84 -8.51 18.37 -12.36
CA ASN A 84 -7.62 18.14 -13.51
C ASN A 84 -6.66 16.95 -13.35
N ASP A 85 -6.85 16.10 -12.34
CA ASP A 85 -6.10 14.84 -12.15
C ASP A 85 -4.57 14.95 -12.12
N LEU A 86 -4.04 16.16 -11.85
CA LEU A 86 -2.61 16.43 -11.90
C LEU A 86 -1.81 15.63 -10.87
N LEU A 87 -2.44 15.19 -9.78
CA LEU A 87 -1.77 14.43 -8.72
C LEU A 87 -1.85 12.91 -8.88
N LEU A 88 -2.81 12.37 -9.64
CA LEU A 88 -3.04 10.92 -9.64
C LEU A 88 -1.83 10.12 -10.13
N VAL A 89 -1.20 10.57 -11.22
CA VAL A 89 0.00 9.92 -11.75
C VAL A 89 1.21 10.18 -10.83
N PRO A 90 1.52 11.42 -10.43
CA PRO A 90 2.65 11.67 -9.55
C PRO A 90 2.62 10.97 -8.20
N LEU A 91 1.46 10.85 -7.55
CA LEU A 91 1.32 10.11 -6.29
C LEU A 91 1.87 8.68 -6.40
N CYS A 92 1.65 8.07 -7.55
CA CYS A 92 2.05 6.70 -7.85
C CYS A 92 3.51 6.58 -8.36
N HIS A 93 4.24 7.68 -8.52
CA HIS A 93 5.60 7.67 -9.05
C HIS A 93 6.65 7.83 -7.92
N PRO A 94 7.46 6.79 -7.61
CA PRO A 94 8.43 6.84 -6.52
C PRO A 94 9.51 7.91 -6.70
N GLY A 95 9.85 8.25 -7.95
CA GLY A 95 10.81 9.32 -8.27
C GLY A 95 10.26 10.74 -8.12
N ILE A 96 8.95 10.90 -7.85
CA ILE A 96 8.36 12.21 -7.54
C ILE A 96 8.14 12.29 -6.05
N PHE A 97 7.28 11.45 -5.47
CA PHE A 97 7.01 11.50 -4.03
C PHE A 97 7.58 10.30 -3.27
N THR A 98 8.12 10.57 -2.07
CA THR A 98 8.30 9.54 -1.04
C THR A 98 6.95 8.91 -0.69
N LEU A 99 6.94 7.67 -0.15
CA LEU A 99 5.68 7.00 0.23
C LEU A 99 4.89 7.80 1.25
N GLU A 100 5.59 8.37 2.21
CA GLU A 100 5.00 9.19 3.26
C GLU A 100 4.32 10.43 2.69
N ALA A 101 5.01 11.21 1.85
CA ALA A 101 4.45 12.41 1.22
C ALA A 101 3.23 12.08 0.34
N ALA A 102 3.32 10.99 -0.44
CA ALA A 102 2.19 10.55 -1.27
C ALA A 102 0.98 10.13 -0.41
N LEU A 103 1.19 9.43 0.71
CA LEU A 103 0.12 9.03 1.60
C LEU A 103 -0.52 10.21 2.33
N GLN A 104 0.27 11.20 2.75
CA GLN A 104 -0.23 12.43 3.35
C GLN A 104 -1.17 13.15 2.37
N LEU A 105 -0.70 13.38 1.14
CA LEU A 105 -1.51 14.01 0.09
C LEU A 105 -2.74 13.18 -0.28
N ALA A 106 -2.60 11.86 -0.44
CA ALA A 106 -3.72 10.99 -0.79
C ALA A 106 -4.82 11.02 0.29
N LYS A 107 -4.44 11.04 1.58
CA LYS A 107 -5.39 11.16 2.69
C LYS A 107 -6.08 12.52 2.72
N ALA A 108 -5.34 13.61 2.51
CA ALA A 108 -5.91 14.95 2.42
C ALA A 108 -6.92 15.04 1.27
N TYR A 109 -6.57 14.50 0.11
CA TYR A 109 -7.42 14.49 -1.08
C TYR A 109 -8.65 13.59 -0.93
N LEU A 110 -8.55 12.46 -0.21
CA LEU A 110 -9.68 11.57 0.06
C LEU A 110 -10.84 12.27 0.75
N THR A 111 -10.57 13.30 1.57
CA THR A 111 -11.64 14.07 2.26
C THR A 111 -12.57 14.80 1.30
N GLN A 112 -12.11 15.09 0.09
CA GLN A 112 -12.87 15.81 -0.93
C GLN A 112 -13.24 14.95 -2.14
N GLU A 113 -12.48 13.90 -2.40
CA GLU A 113 -12.75 12.94 -3.46
C GLU A 113 -12.90 11.53 -2.88
N PRO A 114 -14.13 11.14 -2.45
CA PRO A 114 -14.40 9.84 -1.85
C PRO A 114 -14.16 8.63 -2.78
N LEU A 115 -14.00 8.84 -4.09
CA LEU A 115 -13.71 7.81 -5.09
C LEU A 115 -12.25 7.87 -5.56
N LEU A 116 -11.35 8.51 -4.80
CA LEU A 116 -9.93 8.61 -5.12
C LEU A 116 -9.31 7.23 -5.40
N ASP A 117 -9.69 6.21 -4.63
CA ASP A 117 -9.21 4.84 -4.78
C ASP A 117 -9.54 4.24 -6.15
N ILE A 118 -10.76 4.44 -6.65
CA ILE A 118 -11.19 4.05 -8.00
C ILE A 118 -10.40 4.84 -9.05
N ARG A 119 -10.22 6.16 -8.85
CA ARG A 119 -9.49 7.00 -9.82
C ARG A 119 -8.03 6.57 -9.94
N LEU A 120 -7.34 6.36 -8.81
CA LEU A 120 -5.96 5.88 -8.75
C LEU A 120 -5.82 4.52 -9.45
N THR A 121 -6.66 3.55 -9.09
CA THR A 121 -6.59 2.21 -9.68
C THR A 121 -6.89 2.19 -11.17
N ARG A 122 -7.80 3.06 -11.67
CA ARG A 122 -8.08 3.21 -13.10
C ARG A 122 -6.92 3.85 -13.86
N VAL A 123 -6.35 4.94 -13.34
CA VAL A 123 -5.19 5.61 -13.94
C VAL A 123 -3.99 4.68 -13.99
N SER A 124 -3.74 3.95 -12.91
CA SER A 124 -2.70 2.93 -12.87
C SER A 124 -2.93 1.83 -13.90
N TRP A 125 -4.15 1.30 -14.02
CA TRP A 125 -4.45 0.24 -14.97
C TRP A 125 -4.31 0.71 -16.42
N ALA A 126 -4.75 1.94 -16.71
CA ALA A 126 -4.62 2.54 -18.05
C ALA A 126 -3.16 2.71 -18.45
N ASN A 127 -2.28 3.06 -17.51
CA ASN A 127 -0.83 3.14 -17.75
C ASN A 127 -0.20 1.76 -18.00
N VAL A 128 -0.64 0.72 -17.27
CA VAL A 128 -0.22 -0.68 -17.51
C VAL A 128 -0.65 -1.17 -18.90
N SER A 129 -1.88 -0.87 -19.31
CA SER A 129 -2.46 -1.36 -20.56
C SER A 129 -1.86 -0.72 -21.83
N ARG A 130 -1.15 0.42 -21.70
CA ARG A 130 -0.59 1.18 -22.83
C ARG A 130 0.90 0.93 -23.11
N GLY A 131 1.52 -0.07 -22.46
CA GLY A 131 2.90 -0.50 -22.79
C GLY A 131 4.00 0.56 -22.59
N GLY A 132 3.76 1.60 -21.79
CA GLY A 132 4.67 2.74 -21.66
C GLY A 132 5.67 2.60 -20.51
N ARG A 133 6.91 2.24 -20.86
CA ARG A 133 8.16 2.28 -20.05
C ARG A 133 8.35 1.18 -18.97
N PRO A 134 9.61 0.82 -18.64
CA PRO A 134 9.96 -0.18 -17.62
C PRO A 134 9.44 0.10 -16.19
N THR A 135 8.82 1.27 -15.98
CA THR A 135 8.34 1.82 -14.69
C THR A 135 6.89 1.46 -14.35
N GLY A 136 6.15 0.77 -15.23
CA GLY A 136 4.73 0.49 -15.02
C GLY A 136 4.41 -0.44 -13.84
N ALA A 137 5.30 -1.38 -13.52
CA ALA A 137 5.12 -2.30 -12.40
C ALA A 137 5.32 -1.59 -11.05
N ASP A 138 6.43 -0.87 -10.88
CA ASP A 138 6.70 -0.09 -9.66
C ASP A 138 5.62 0.96 -9.42
N PHE A 139 5.16 1.61 -10.49
CA PHE A 139 4.01 2.52 -10.44
C PHE A 139 2.73 1.82 -9.95
N SER A 140 2.44 0.62 -10.45
CA SER A 140 1.24 -0.13 -10.08
C SER A 140 1.32 -0.64 -8.65
N VAL A 141 2.47 -1.19 -8.24
CA VAL A 141 2.70 -1.60 -6.86
C VAL A 141 2.53 -0.41 -5.94
N ARG A 142 3.13 0.73 -6.28
CA ARG A 142 2.98 1.98 -5.53
C ARG A 142 1.53 2.46 -5.45
N CYS A 143 0.80 2.42 -6.56
CA CYS A 143 -0.62 2.75 -6.56
C CYS A 143 -1.41 1.86 -5.59
N LEU A 144 -1.19 0.54 -5.64
CA LEU A 144 -1.87 -0.42 -4.78
C LEU A 144 -1.43 -0.29 -3.30
N GLU A 145 -0.19 0.12 -3.03
CA GLU A 145 0.27 0.47 -1.68
C GLU A 145 -0.46 1.69 -1.12
N ILE A 146 -0.65 2.73 -1.93
CA ILE A 146 -1.43 3.91 -1.52
C ILE A 146 -2.87 3.48 -1.23
N VAL A 147 -3.50 2.77 -2.17
CA VAL A 147 -4.88 2.27 -2.06
C VAL A 147 -5.08 1.44 -0.80
N GLU A 148 -4.15 0.55 -0.45
CA GLU A 148 -4.21 -0.24 0.79
C GLU A 148 -4.37 0.63 2.05
N LYS A 149 -3.74 1.80 2.08
CA LYS A 149 -3.69 2.67 3.26
C LYS A 149 -4.85 3.66 3.33
N ILE A 150 -5.57 3.87 2.23
CA ILE A 150 -6.64 4.88 2.14
C ILE A 150 -8.03 4.29 1.88
N SER A 151 -8.12 3.00 1.51
CA SER A 151 -9.38 2.36 1.12
C SER A 151 -9.56 1.00 1.80
N ASP A 152 -10.80 0.66 2.13
CA ASP A 152 -11.19 -0.69 2.55
C ASP A 152 -11.28 -1.67 1.36
N CYS A 153 -11.07 -1.16 0.14
CA CYS A 153 -11.06 -1.87 -1.13
C CYS A 153 -12.40 -2.55 -1.51
N LYS A 154 -13.48 -2.39 -0.74
CA LYS A 154 -14.78 -3.07 -0.97
C LYS A 154 -15.45 -2.72 -2.29
N ARG A 155 -15.15 -1.55 -2.86
CA ARG A 155 -15.65 -1.13 -4.19
C ARG A 155 -14.71 -1.50 -5.34
N LEU A 156 -13.53 -2.03 -5.04
CA LEU A 156 -12.45 -2.23 -6.01
C LEU A 156 -12.40 -3.65 -6.59
N ASN A 157 -13.39 -4.51 -6.29
CA ASN A 157 -13.40 -5.92 -6.71
C ASN A 157 -13.07 -6.09 -8.21
N VAL A 158 -13.84 -5.43 -9.06
CA VAL A 158 -13.72 -5.56 -10.53
C VAL A 158 -12.35 -5.08 -11.02
N VAL A 159 -11.83 -3.98 -10.48
CA VAL A 159 -10.54 -3.43 -10.93
C VAL A 159 -9.37 -4.26 -10.40
N LEU A 160 -9.41 -4.71 -9.14
CA LEU A 160 -8.38 -5.56 -8.53
C LEU A 160 -8.27 -6.93 -9.22
N ARG A 161 -9.41 -7.52 -9.64
CA ARG A 161 -9.41 -8.76 -10.43
C ARG A 161 -8.63 -8.62 -11.74
N LYS A 162 -8.62 -7.44 -12.38
CA LYS A 162 -7.80 -7.20 -13.59
C LYS A 162 -6.31 -7.28 -13.31
N TYR A 163 -5.87 -6.77 -12.15
CA TYR A 163 -4.46 -6.81 -11.75
C TYR A 163 -3.94 -8.22 -11.46
N LEU A 164 -4.82 -9.19 -11.16
CA LEU A 164 -4.43 -10.61 -11.05
C LEU A 164 -3.90 -11.18 -12.38
N GLY A 165 -4.27 -10.59 -13.52
CA GLY A 165 -3.75 -10.96 -14.84
C GLY A 165 -2.45 -10.25 -15.23
N SER A 166 -1.84 -9.47 -14.32
CA SER A 166 -0.60 -8.73 -14.65
C SER A 166 0.56 -9.67 -14.96
N PRO A 167 1.41 -9.38 -15.96
CA PRO A 167 2.62 -10.16 -16.19
C PRO A 167 3.62 -10.03 -15.03
N ASN A 168 3.51 -8.97 -14.21
CA ASN A 168 4.41 -8.73 -13.08
C ASN A 168 3.89 -9.39 -11.80
N GLY A 169 4.69 -10.29 -11.22
CA GLY A 169 4.34 -11.01 -9.99
C GLY A 169 4.15 -10.14 -8.75
N ALA A 170 4.88 -9.01 -8.64
CA ALA A 170 4.70 -8.09 -7.51
C ALA A 170 3.35 -7.36 -7.57
N VAL A 171 2.91 -6.98 -8.78
CA VAL A 171 1.58 -6.40 -9.00
C VAL A 171 0.48 -7.42 -8.69
N ARG A 172 0.61 -8.66 -9.20
CA ARG A 172 -0.33 -9.75 -8.87
C ARG A 172 -0.40 -10.00 -7.38
N ALA A 173 0.76 -10.06 -6.71
CA ALA A 173 0.84 -10.35 -5.27
C ALA A 173 0.16 -9.26 -4.44
N LYS A 174 0.35 -7.99 -4.80
CA LYS A 174 -0.30 -6.87 -4.11
C LYS A 174 -1.81 -6.86 -4.36
N ALA A 175 -2.24 -7.10 -5.58
CA ALA A 175 -3.66 -7.19 -5.92
C ALA A 175 -4.35 -8.36 -5.22
N ALA A 176 -3.71 -9.54 -5.18
CA ALA A 176 -4.21 -10.72 -4.49
C ALA A 176 -4.37 -10.46 -2.98
N LEU A 177 -3.38 -9.83 -2.33
CA LEU A 177 -3.47 -9.43 -0.92
C LEU A 177 -4.69 -8.54 -0.65
N LEU A 178 -4.85 -7.48 -1.46
CA LEU A 178 -5.97 -6.53 -1.31
C LEU A 178 -7.32 -7.17 -1.58
N LEU A 179 -7.40 -8.01 -2.62
CA LEU A 179 -8.63 -8.70 -2.98
C LEU A 179 -9.02 -9.70 -1.88
N SER A 180 -8.10 -10.53 -1.39
CA SER A 180 -8.35 -11.45 -0.28
C SER A 180 -8.81 -10.74 0.98
N LYS A 181 -8.16 -9.61 1.32
CA LYS A 181 -8.48 -8.83 2.52
C LYS A 181 -9.86 -8.17 2.45
N ALA A 182 -10.26 -7.72 1.27
CA ALA A 182 -11.53 -7.02 1.08
C ALA A 182 -12.69 -7.96 0.73
N PHE A 183 -12.39 -9.11 0.11
CA PHE A 183 -13.34 -10.07 -0.41
C PHE A 183 -12.84 -11.49 -0.11
N SER A 184 -13.43 -12.12 0.90
CA SER A 184 -13.17 -13.52 1.24
C SER A 184 -13.90 -14.49 0.30
N ASP A 185 -13.87 -14.24 -1.02
CA ASP A 185 -14.48 -15.11 -2.04
C ASP A 185 -13.63 -16.38 -2.19
N SER A 186 -13.90 -17.37 -1.34
CA SER A 186 -13.09 -18.59 -1.17
C SER A 186 -12.95 -19.37 -2.48
N LYS A 187 -13.98 -19.39 -3.36
CA LYS A 187 -13.92 -20.08 -4.66
C LYS A 187 -12.96 -19.40 -5.63
N LEU A 188 -13.06 -18.08 -5.80
CA LEU A 188 -12.15 -17.34 -6.67
C LEU A 188 -10.71 -17.45 -6.17
N LEU A 189 -10.51 -17.29 -4.87
CA LEU A 189 -9.18 -17.31 -4.26
C LEU A 189 -8.55 -18.69 -4.34
N ALA A 190 -9.31 -19.77 -4.11
CA ALA A 190 -8.81 -21.12 -4.31
C ALA A 190 -8.42 -21.37 -5.76
N GLY A 191 -9.27 -21.01 -6.73
CA GLY A 191 -8.95 -21.16 -8.15
C GLY A 191 -7.68 -20.40 -8.56
N HIS A 192 -7.49 -19.18 -8.04
CA HIS A 192 -6.28 -18.41 -8.30
C HIS A 192 -5.05 -19.01 -7.59
N PHE A 193 -5.19 -19.47 -6.34
CA PHE A 193 -4.11 -20.10 -5.58
C PHE A 193 -3.55 -21.34 -6.30
N PHE A 194 -4.42 -22.21 -6.84
CA PHE A 194 -3.99 -23.42 -7.54
C PHE A 194 -3.31 -23.17 -8.89
N SER A 195 -3.68 -22.08 -9.57
CA SER A 195 -3.14 -21.74 -10.89
C SER A 195 -1.92 -20.81 -10.84
N GLU A 196 -1.59 -20.27 -9.66
CA GLU A 196 -0.57 -19.24 -9.53
C GLU A 196 0.85 -19.82 -9.31
N PRO A 197 1.77 -19.65 -10.27
CA PRO A 197 3.14 -20.16 -10.14
C PRO A 197 3.98 -19.39 -9.11
N ASP A 198 3.74 -18.09 -8.91
CA ASP A 198 4.55 -17.26 -8.01
C ASP A 198 4.20 -17.52 -6.53
N PRO A 199 5.13 -18.05 -5.72
CA PRO A 199 4.89 -18.32 -4.31
C PRO A 199 4.58 -17.06 -3.48
N ARG A 200 5.02 -15.88 -3.92
CA ARG A 200 4.71 -14.62 -3.26
C ARG A 200 3.23 -14.29 -3.38
N VAL A 201 2.65 -14.52 -4.56
CA VAL A 201 1.23 -14.29 -4.80
C VAL A 201 0.42 -15.30 -3.98
N ARG A 202 0.78 -16.59 -4.02
CA ARG A 202 0.14 -17.63 -3.18
C ARG A 202 0.18 -17.30 -1.70
N ALA A 203 1.33 -16.86 -1.17
CA ALA A 203 1.45 -16.45 0.22
C ALA A 203 0.56 -15.25 0.56
N ASN A 204 0.51 -14.24 -0.32
CA ASN A 204 -0.30 -13.04 -0.14
C ASN A 204 -1.81 -13.32 -0.19
N ILE A 205 -2.26 -14.33 -0.95
CA ILE A 205 -3.65 -14.80 -0.92
C ILE A 205 -4.02 -15.24 0.49
N LEU A 206 -3.17 -16.07 1.11
CA LEU A 206 -3.39 -16.59 2.46
C LEU A 206 -3.26 -15.49 3.53
N GLU A 207 -2.27 -14.62 3.41
CA GLU A 207 -2.07 -13.47 4.31
C GLU A 207 -3.31 -12.55 4.34
N GLY A 208 -3.89 -12.26 3.16
CA GLY A 208 -5.08 -11.41 3.08
C GLY A 208 -6.31 -12.02 3.75
N LEU A 209 -6.35 -13.35 3.95
CA LEU A 209 -7.46 -14.05 4.58
C LEU A 209 -7.35 -14.14 6.11
N TRP A 210 -6.27 -13.62 6.71
CA TRP A 210 -6.05 -13.72 8.16
C TRP A 210 -7.12 -13.05 9.03
N GLU A 211 -7.80 -12.04 8.51
CA GLU A 211 -8.88 -11.31 9.17
C GLU A 211 -10.26 -11.68 8.60
N ALA A 212 -10.32 -12.69 7.72
CA ALA A 212 -11.58 -13.17 7.19
C ALA A 212 -12.40 -13.86 8.28
N SER A 213 -13.72 -13.76 8.18
CA SER A 213 -14.63 -14.55 9.01
C SER A 213 -14.33 -16.06 8.85
N PRO A 214 -14.50 -16.87 9.90
CA PRO A 214 -14.30 -18.31 9.81
C PRO A 214 -15.17 -18.93 8.70
N ASP A 215 -14.51 -19.62 7.76
CA ASP A 215 -15.12 -20.32 6.63
C ASP A 215 -14.38 -21.66 6.46
N PRO A 216 -15.10 -22.81 6.44
CA PRO A 216 -14.51 -24.11 6.19
C PRO A 216 -13.67 -24.19 4.90
N GLU A 217 -14.06 -23.46 3.85
CA GLU A 217 -13.31 -23.42 2.59
C GLU A 217 -11.99 -22.67 2.74
N ILE A 218 -11.97 -21.59 3.53
CA ILE A 218 -10.73 -20.88 3.88
C ILE A 218 -9.82 -21.78 4.72
N ALA A 219 -10.39 -22.51 5.69
CA ALA A 219 -9.63 -23.48 6.47
C ALA A 219 -9.01 -24.57 5.58
N HIS A 220 -9.75 -25.08 4.59
CA HIS A 220 -9.25 -26.04 3.62
C HIS A 220 -8.13 -25.44 2.75
N LEU A 221 -8.28 -24.19 2.31
CA LEU A 221 -7.26 -23.48 1.55
C LEU A 221 -5.97 -23.28 2.36
N TYR A 222 -6.06 -22.97 3.65
CA TYR A 222 -4.87 -22.94 4.51
C TYR A 222 -4.21 -24.31 4.61
N TRP A 223 -4.95 -25.39 4.87
CA TRP A 223 -4.37 -26.74 4.91
C TRP A 223 -3.73 -27.16 3.57
N THR A 224 -4.25 -26.67 2.46
CA THR A 224 -3.61 -26.80 1.15
C THR A 224 -2.27 -26.05 1.12
N GLY A 225 -2.23 -24.80 1.59
CA GLY A 225 -1.01 -23.99 1.67
C GLY A 225 0.07 -24.55 2.61
N VAL A 226 -0.31 -25.29 3.66
CA VAL A 226 0.65 -26.00 4.53
C VAL A 226 1.49 -27.03 3.77
N ARG A 227 1.00 -27.52 2.63
CA ARG A 227 1.69 -28.51 1.77
C ARG A 227 2.54 -27.86 0.67
N ASP A 228 2.64 -26.53 0.63
CA ASP A 228 3.46 -25.83 -0.37
C ASP A 228 4.96 -26.08 -0.15
N ILE A 229 5.73 -26.09 -1.23
CA ILE A 229 7.18 -26.27 -1.18
C ILE A 229 7.90 -25.01 -0.66
N HIS A 230 7.24 -23.85 -0.68
CA HIS A 230 7.82 -22.58 -0.25
C HIS A 230 7.40 -22.24 1.18
N GLN A 231 8.40 -22.10 2.06
CA GLN A 231 8.21 -21.76 3.48
C GLN A 231 7.29 -20.54 3.71
N ARG A 232 7.30 -19.53 2.83
CA ARG A 232 6.48 -18.33 3.01
C ARG A 232 4.99 -18.65 2.88
N VAL A 233 4.63 -19.53 1.96
CA VAL A 233 3.24 -19.98 1.78
C VAL A 233 2.82 -20.82 3.00
N VAL A 234 3.67 -21.77 3.40
CA VAL A 234 3.45 -22.62 4.58
C VAL A 234 3.27 -21.78 5.86
N GLY A 235 4.14 -20.80 6.08
CA GLY A 235 4.06 -19.90 7.23
C GLY A 235 2.75 -19.12 7.27
N ASN A 236 2.35 -18.51 6.14
CA ASN A 236 1.10 -17.74 6.08
C ASN A 236 -0.13 -18.64 6.29
N ALA A 237 -0.09 -19.87 5.78
CA ALA A 237 -1.11 -20.88 6.02
C ALA A 237 -1.25 -21.24 7.50
N LEU A 238 -0.13 -21.54 8.17
CA LEU A 238 -0.10 -21.92 9.58
C LEU A 238 -0.58 -20.79 10.48
N VAL A 239 -0.19 -19.55 10.20
CA VAL A 239 -0.71 -18.37 10.93
C VAL A 239 -2.22 -18.22 10.73
N GLY A 240 -2.71 -18.40 9.50
CA GLY A 240 -4.14 -18.39 9.20
C GLY A 240 -4.92 -19.44 10.00
N LEU A 241 -4.39 -20.68 10.07
CA LEU A 241 -4.98 -21.76 10.87
C LEU A 241 -5.01 -21.44 12.37
N CYS A 242 -3.93 -20.87 12.92
CA CYS A 242 -3.91 -20.44 14.31
C CYS A 242 -4.99 -19.37 14.60
N ARG A 243 -5.16 -18.40 13.69
CA ARG A 243 -6.14 -17.31 13.83
C ARG A 243 -7.59 -17.79 13.81
N ILE A 244 -7.89 -18.84 13.05
CA ILE A 244 -9.22 -19.48 13.06
C ILE A 244 -9.38 -20.52 14.17
N GLY A 245 -8.38 -20.69 15.05
CA GLY A 245 -8.44 -21.57 16.22
C GLY A 245 -8.13 -23.05 15.94
N ASP A 246 -7.56 -23.40 14.79
CA ASP A 246 -7.19 -24.79 14.47
C ASP A 246 -5.88 -25.18 15.16
N LYS A 247 -6.00 -25.78 16.35
CA LYS A 247 -4.87 -26.18 17.20
C LYS A 247 -3.92 -27.18 16.55
N ARG A 248 -4.34 -27.92 15.51
CA ARG A 248 -3.45 -28.85 14.79
C ARG A 248 -2.29 -28.13 14.10
N ALA A 249 -2.46 -26.84 13.78
CA ALA A 249 -1.38 -26.02 13.22
C ALA A 249 -0.22 -25.86 14.20
N LEU A 250 -0.47 -25.86 15.52
CA LEU A 250 0.58 -25.70 16.52
C LEU A 250 1.61 -26.83 16.44
N ASP A 251 1.16 -28.07 16.27
CA ASP A 251 2.05 -29.23 16.14
C ASP A 251 2.83 -29.23 14.82
N VAL A 252 2.23 -28.72 13.75
CA VAL A 252 2.93 -28.52 12.48
C VAL A 252 4.02 -27.45 12.63
N ILE A 253 3.73 -26.33 13.29
CA ILE A 253 4.71 -25.27 13.58
C ILE A 253 5.87 -25.82 14.44
N ARG A 254 5.58 -26.62 15.48
CA ARG A 254 6.63 -27.26 16.32
C ARG A 254 7.55 -28.15 15.49
N ARG A 255 7.01 -28.96 14.58
CA ARG A 255 7.82 -29.81 13.67
C ARG A 255 8.64 -28.97 12.70
N MET A 256 8.05 -27.93 12.12
CA MET A 256 8.72 -27.02 11.19
C MET A 256 9.91 -26.28 11.84
N ALA A 257 9.88 -26.08 13.16
CA ALA A 257 10.99 -25.49 13.91
C ALA A 257 12.25 -26.38 13.97
N ALA A 258 12.11 -27.68 13.72
CA ALA A 258 13.20 -28.64 13.63
C ALA A 258 13.56 -29.02 12.18
N ASP A 259 13.02 -28.30 11.19
CA ASP A 259 13.24 -28.60 9.77
C ASP A 259 14.72 -28.47 9.37
N GLY A 260 15.18 -29.32 8.46
CA GLY A 260 16.55 -29.28 7.95
C GLY A 260 16.90 -27.94 7.28
N SER A 261 15.91 -27.30 6.66
CA SER A 261 16.04 -25.99 6.03
C SER A 261 15.97 -24.86 7.05
N PRO A 262 17.01 -24.00 7.16
CA PRO A 262 16.97 -22.82 8.02
C PRO A 262 15.85 -21.84 7.68
N ALA A 263 15.42 -21.82 6.41
CA ALA A 263 14.33 -20.95 5.97
C ALA A 263 12.99 -21.39 6.56
N PHE A 264 12.74 -22.71 6.65
CA PHE A 264 11.54 -23.23 7.33
C PHE A 264 11.62 -23.00 8.84
N ARG A 265 12.78 -23.24 9.48
CA ARG A 265 12.95 -22.95 10.91
C ARG A 265 12.71 -21.48 11.25
N ALA A 266 13.30 -20.55 10.48
CA ALA A 266 13.11 -19.12 10.69
C ALA A 266 11.64 -18.71 10.56
N THR A 267 10.91 -19.35 9.65
CA THR A 267 9.48 -19.09 9.44
C THR A 267 8.60 -19.76 10.48
N ALA A 268 9.01 -20.90 11.03
CA ALA A 268 8.34 -21.50 12.19
C ALA A 268 8.41 -20.54 13.37
N ALA A 269 9.60 -20.01 13.69
CA ALA A 269 9.76 -19.01 14.73
C ALA A 269 8.89 -17.77 14.48
N TRP A 270 8.86 -17.26 13.24
CA TRP A 270 7.97 -16.17 12.88
C TRP A 270 6.49 -16.52 13.10
N ALA A 271 6.02 -17.68 12.63
CA ALA A 271 4.63 -18.12 12.79
C ALA A 271 4.22 -18.30 14.26
N MET A 272 5.13 -18.79 15.12
CA MET A 272 4.92 -18.83 16.59
C MET A 272 4.73 -17.43 17.17
N GLY A 273 5.50 -16.45 16.69
CA GLY A 273 5.35 -15.06 17.11
C GLY A 273 4.03 -14.43 16.63
N GLU A 274 3.59 -14.78 15.42
CA GLU A 274 2.32 -14.32 14.86
C GLU A 274 1.10 -14.97 15.54
N SER A 275 1.19 -16.25 15.95
CA SER A 275 0.10 -16.93 16.64
C SER A 275 -0.16 -16.36 18.05
N GLY A 276 0.88 -15.83 18.69
CA GLY A 276 0.78 -15.28 20.04
C GLY A 276 0.72 -16.32 21.15
N ASP A 277 0.82 -17.61 20.80
CA ASP A 277 0.63 -18.71 21.73
C ASP A 277 1.85 -18.83 22.69
N PRO A 278 1.65 -18.61 24.01
CA PRO A 278 2.73 -18.69 25.00
C PRO A 278 3.40 -20.07 25.06
N ASP A 279 2.73 -21.14 24.64
CA ASP A 279 3.26 -22.51 24.67
C ASP A 279 4.46 -22.69 23.72
N PHE A 280 4.69 -21.75 22.80
CA PHE A 280 5.89 -21.75 21.96
C PHE A 280 7.14 -21.20 22.65
N ARG A 281 7.03 -20.63 23.85
CA ARG A 281 8.15 -19.97 24.53
C ARG A 281 9.38 -20.86 24.66
N ASP A 282 9.21 -22.11 25.05
CA ASP A 282 10.33 -23.02 25.26
C ASP A 282 11.01 -23.42 23.94
N VAL A 283 10.21 -23.63 22.89
CA VAL A 283 10.72 -23.89 21.53
C VAL A 283 11.50 -22.67 21.02
N LEU A 284 10.95 -21.47 21.18
CA LEU A 284 11.64 -20.24 20.76
C LEU A 284 12.92 -19.98 21.57
N MET A 285 12.93 -20.33 22.85
CA MET A 285 14.13 -20.21 23.70
C MET A 285 15.25 -21.14 23.23
N SER A 286 14.95 -22.36 22.79
CA SER A 286 15.96 -23.26 22.22
C SER A 286 16.49 -22.76 20.87
N MET A 287 15.62 -22.20 20.02
CA MET A 287 15.99 -21.63 18.71
C MET A 287 16.92 -20.41 18.80
N ARG A 288 17.08 -19.80 19.98
CA ARG A 288 18.09 -18.73 20.18
C ARG A 288 19.52 -19.23 20.02
N SER A 289 19.73 -20.52 20.14
CA SER A 289 21.03 -21.18 19.93
C SER A 289 21.16 -21.82 18.54
N ASP A 290 20.23 -21.55 17.62
CA ASP A 290 20.31 -22.07 16.25
C ASP A 290 21.61 -21.61 15.56
N ALA A 291 22.21 -22.50 14.77
CA ALA A 291 23.43 -22.21 14.02
C ALA A 291 23.27 -21.01 13.08
N VAL A 292 22.09 -20.80 12.51
CA VAL A 292 21.83 -19.78 11.50
C VAL A 292 21.36 -18.47 12.16
N PRO A 293 22.05 -17.33 11.91
CA PRO A 293 21.69 -16.04 12.51
C PRO A 293 20.26 -15.59 12.23
N ALA A 294 19.75 -15.84 11.03
CA ALA A 294 18.38 -15.49 10.66
C ALA A 294 17.34 -16.18 11.56
N VAL A 295 17.55 -17.45 11.90
CA VAL A 295 16.66 -18.22 12.79
C VAL A 295 16.70 -17.64 14.20
N ARG A 296 17.90 -17.34 14.73
CA ARG A 296 18.05 -16.69 16.05
C ARG A 296 17.32 -15.35 16.11
N CYS A 297 17.47 -14.52 15.08
CA CYS A 297 16.80 -13.23 14.97
C CYS A 297 15.26 -13.38 14.94
N SER A 298 14.74 -14.34 14.16
CA SER A 298 13.30 -14.63 14.14
C SER A 298 12.79 -15.09 15.51
N ALA A 299 13.53 -15.98 16.18
CA ALA A 299 13.15 -16.49 17.50
C ALA A 299 13.09 -15.38 18.55
N LEU A 300 14.08 -14.49 18.58
CA LEU A 300 14.10 -13.33 19.48
C LEU A 300 12.93 -12.37 19.21
N ARG A 301 12.64 -12.07 17.94
CA ARG A 301 11.48 -11.23 17.57
C ARG A 301 10.16 -11.86 18.00
N ALA A 302 10.01 -13.16 17.81
CA ALA A 302 8.82 -13.91 18.19
C ALA A 302 8.61 -13.89 19.71
N LEU A 303 9.66 -14.11 20.51
CA LEU A 303 9.59 -14.00 21.98
C LEU A 303 9.13 -12.61 22.44
N VAL A 304 9.65 -11.55 21.83
CA VAL A 304 9.22 -10.17 22.12
C VAL A 304 7.75 -9.98 21.76
N LYS A 305 7.30 -10.53 20.63
CA LYS A 305 5.92 -10.41 20.17
C LYS A 305 4.93 -11.14 21.10
N ILE A 306 5.21 -12.38 21.46
CA ILE A 306 4.40 -13.16 22.43
C ILE A 306 4.33 -12.43 23.78
N ARG A 307 5.46 -11.92 24.29
CA ARG A 307 5.48 -11.13 25.54
C ARG A 307 4.59 -9.89 25.46
N LYS A 308 4.61 -9.17 24.33
CA LYS A 308 3.77 -7.96 24.15
C LYS A 308 2.27 -8.31 24.13
N GLN A 309 1.91 -9.45 23.53
CA GLN A 309 0.50 -9.87 23.43
C GLN A 309 -0.02 -10.41 24.77
N THR A 310 0.78 -11.19 25.49
CA THR A 310 0.43 -11.70 26.83
C THR A 310 0.32 -10.61 27.89
N ASN A 311 1.12 -9.54 27.79
CA ASN A 311 1.09 -8.42 28.72
C ASN A 311 0.06 -7.33 28.37
N ARG A 312 -0.73 -7.47 27.30
CA ARG A 312 -1.76 -6.50 26.96
C ARG A 312 -2.93 -6.70 27.94
N PRO A 313 -3.33 -5.69 28.73
CA PRO A 313 -4.45 -5.85 29.67
C PRO A 313 -5.70 -6.26 28.88
N SER A 314 -6.41 -7.27 29.39
CA SER A 314 -7.65 -7.76 28.80
C SER A 314 -8.68 -6.64 28.75
N GLU A 315 -8.98 -6.10 27.57
CA GLU A 315 -10.08 -5.15 27.31
C GLU A 315 -11.46 -5.83 27.37
N THR A 316 -11.63 -6.81 28.24
CA THR A 316 -12.90 -7.51 28.47
C THR A 316 -13.09 -7.78 29.96
N ALA A 317 -13.48 -6.76 30.71
CA ALA A 317 -14.33 -6.95 31.88
C ALA A 317 -15.68 -6.27 31.55
N PRO A 318 -16.82 -6.97 31.59
CA PRO A 318 -18.11 -6.33 31.43
C PRO A 318 -18.31 -5.35 32.60
N VAL A 319 -18.75 -4.14 32.27
CA VAL A 319 -19.29 -3.20 33.25
C VAL A 319 -20.49 -3.88 33.90
N ALA A 320 -20.43 -4.04 35.22
CA ALA A 320 -21.48 -4.61 36.05
C ALA A 320 -22.74 -3.76 36.05
#